data_AF-L8I237-F1
#
_entry.id   AF-L8I237-F1
#
_cell.length_a   1.000
_cell.length_b   1.000
_cell.length_c   1.000
_cell.angle_alpha   90.00
_cell.angle_beta   90.00
_cell.angle_gamma   90.00
#
_symmetry.space_group_name_H-M   'P 1'
#
loop_
_entity.id
_entity.type
_entity.pdbx_description
1 polymer ?
#
loop_
_entity_poly.entity_id
_entity_poly.type
_entity_poly.pdbx_seq_one_letter_code
_entity_poly.pdbx_strand_id
1 'polypeptide(L)'
;ENSEILPGLKYVRPGGGYVPNFQLFEKGDVNGETEQKVFTFLKQSCPHPSEIMGSIKHISWEPIMVRDIRWNFEKFLVGPDGIPVMRWFHRTPVSTVKTDILAYMKQFKTK
;
A
#
# COMPACT_ATOMS: atom_id res chain seq x y z
N GLU A 1 -3.03 -0.10 -21.03
CA GLU A 1 -3.97 1.01 -20.77
C GLU A 1 -4.79 0.72 -19.53
N ASN A 2 -5.01 1.72 -18.68
CA ASN A 2 -5.76 1.62 -17.42
C ASN A 2 -7.08 2.41 -17.46
N SER A 3 -7.66 2.53 -18.67
CA SER A 3 -8.81 3.38 -18.98
C SER A 3 -10.09 3.01 -18.20
N GLU A 4 -10.21 1.75 -17.77
CA GLU A 4 -11.42 1.22 -17.12
C GLU A 4 -11.44 1.39 -15.59
N ILE A 5 -10.30 1.70 -14.95
CA ILE A 5 -10.21 1.78 -13.49
C ILE A 5 -11.09 2.91 -12.95
N LEU A 6 -10.96 4.13 -13.49
CA LEU A 6 -11.73 5.28 -13.04
C LEU A 6 -13.24 5.12 -13.31
N PRO A 7 -13.70 4.68 -14.50
CA PRO A 7 -15.10 4.32 -14.71
C PRO A 7 -15.61 3.24 -13.73
N GLY A 8 -14.81 2.21 -13.46
CA GLY A 8 -15.15 1.16 -12.49
C GLY A 8 -15.39 1.72 -11.08
N LEU A 9 -14.52 2.62 -10.62
CA LEU A 9 -14.68 3.30 -9.34
C LEU A 9 -15.92 4.19 -9.30
N LYS A 10 -16.19 4.91 -10.40
CA LYS A 10 -17.29 5.88 -10.50
C LYS A 10 -18.67 5.25 -10.61
N TYR A 11 -18.79 4.16 -11.37
CA TYR A 11 -20.09 3.60 -11.75
C TYR A 11 -20.35 2.20 -11.18
N VAL A 12 -19.33 1.45 -10.77
CA VAL A 12 -19.49 0.05 -10.32
C VAL A 12 -19.27 -0.10 -8.82
N ARG A 13 -18.03 0.11 -8.35
CA ARG A 13 -17.69 0.02 -6.92
C ARG A 13 -16.45 0.86 -6.63
N PRO A 14 -16.49 1.84 -5.72
CA PRO A 14 -17.60 2.17 -4.80
C PRO A 14 -18.90 2.60 -5.48
N GLY A 15 -18.85 3.11 -6.71
CA GLY A 15 -20.03 3.59 -7.43
C GLY A 15 -20.50 4.94 -6.92
N GLY A 16 -21.75 5.31 -7.21
CA GLY A 16 -22.36 6.54 -6.70
C GLY A 16 -21.71 7.84 -7.17
N GLY A 17 -21.00 7.81 -8.30
CA GLY A 17 -20.27 8.98 -8.81
C GLY A 17 -18.94 9.23 -8.11
N TYR A 18 -18.41 8.25 -7.36
CA TYR A 18 -17.14 8.38 -6.65
C TYR A 18 -15.97 8.68 -7.61
N VAL A 19 -15.19 9.70 -7.26
CA VAL A 19 -13.94 10.07 -7.94
C VAL A 19 -12.86 10.24 -6.88
N PRO A 20 -11.73 9.51 -6.96
CA PRO A 20 -10.60 9.70 -6.04
C PRO A 20 -10.10 11.15 -6.07
N ASN A 21 -9.85 11.72 -4.90
CA ASN A 21 -9.24 13.04 -4.75
C ASN A 21 -7.71 12.99 -4.58
N PHE A 22 -7.10 11.85 -4.95
CA PHE A 22 -5.67 11.59 -4.88
C PHE A 22 -5.21 10.93 -6.18
N GLN A 23 -3.92 11.02 -6.46
CA GLN A 23 -3.33 10.48 -7.69
C GLN A 23 -3.40 8.96 -7.72
N LEU A 24 -3.86 8.41 -8.85
CA LEU A 24 -3.69 7.00 -9.19
C LEU A 24 -2.59 6.87 -10.25
N PHE A 25 -1.81 5.80 -10.14
CA PHE A 25 -0.78 5.45 -11.12
C PHE A 25 -1.27 4.33 -12.03
N GLU A 26 -0.47 4.02 -13.05
CA GLU A 26 -0.73 2.86 -13.88
C GLU A 26 -0.68 1.56 -13.06
N LYS A 27 -1.53 0.60 -13.42
CA LYS A 27 -1.50 -0.75 -12.86
C LYS A 27 -0.15 -1.41 -13.19
N GLY A 28 0.45 -2.02 -12.19
CA GLY A 28 1.66 -2.83 -12.32
C GLY A 28 1.83 -3.73 -11.10
N ASP A 29 2.86 -4.56 -11.13
CA ASP A 29 3.11 -5.55 -10.08
C ASP A 29 3.77 -4.92 -8.85
N VAL A 30 3.47 -5.48 -7.69
CA VAL A 30 4.02 -5.06 -6.38
C VAL A 30 4.82 -6.17 -5.69
N ASN A 31 4.73 -7.38 -6.23
CA ASN A 31 5.49 -8.57 -5.81
C ASN A 31 5.95 -9.35 -7.06
N GLY A 32 6.90 -10.26 -6.86
CA GLY A 32 7.42 -11.12 -7.91
C GLY A 32 8.50 -10.46 -8.76
N GLU A 33 8.97 -11.18 -9.79
CA GLU A 33 10.10 -10.79 -10.63
C GLU A 33 9.90 -9.42 -11.33
N THR A 34 8.67 -9.09 -11.69
CA THR A 34 8.30 -7.89 -12.44
C THR A 34 7.83 -6.73 -11.55
N GLU A 35 8.00 -6.82 -10.23
CA GLU A 35 7.55 -5.77 -9.32
C GLU A 35 8.17 -4.41 -9.63
N GLN A 36 7.37 -3.36 -9.48
CA GLN A 36 7.88 -2.00 -9.66
C GLN A 36 8.93 -1.70 -8.59
N LYS A 37 10.07 -1.13 -9.02
CA LYS A 37 11.25 -0.89 -8.16
C LYS A 37 10.95 -0.09 -6.88
N VAL A 38 9.93 0.78 -6.92
CA VAL A 38 9.48 1.51 -5.73
C VAL A 38 8.94 0.58 -4.64
N PHE A 39 8.25 -0.49 -5.00
CA PHE A 39 7.77 -1.49 -4.05
C PHE A 39 8.89 -2.39 -3.54
N THR A 40 9.90 -2.70 -4.36
CA THR A 40 11.12 -3.37 -3.87
C THR A 40 11.75 -2.59 -2.72
N PHE A 41 11.95 -1.28 -2.92
CA PHE A 41 12.46 -0.37 -1.89
C PHE A 41 11.57 -0.37 -0.65
N LEU A 42 10.26 -0.10 -0.81
CA LEU A 42 9.33 0.02 0.32
C LEU A 42 9.21 -1.27 1.14
N LYS A 43 9.18 -2.44 0.48
CA LYS A 43 9.07 -3.74 1.16
C LYS A 43 10.31 -4.07 1.99
N GLN A 44 11.48 -3.59 1.60
CA GLN A 44 12.74 -3.80 2.32
C GLN A 44 12.87 -2.92 3.57
N SER A 45 12.31 -1.70 3.53
CA SER A 45 12.53 -0.69 4.57
C SER A 45 11.80 -0.95 5.90
N CYS A 46 10.69 -1.69 5.90
CA CYS A 46 9.93 -1.97 7.13
C CYS A 46 9.80 -3.48 7.37
N PRO A 47 9.88 -3.97 8.63
CA PRO A 47 9.45 -5.31 8.97
C PRO A 47 8.03 -5.57 8.49
N HIS A 48 7.78 -6.81 8.06
CA HIS A 48 6.45 -7.17 7.59
C HIS A 48 5.45 -7.14 8.76
N PRO A 49 4.26 -6.53 8.62
CA PRO A 49 3.30 -6.38 9.73
C PRO A 49 2.58 -7.68 10.15
N SER A 50 2.97 -8.81 9.58
CA SER A 50 2.37 -10.13 9.85
C SER A 50 3.36 -11.24 9.57
N GLU A 51 3.45 -12.22 10.48
CA GLU A 51 4.30 -13.40 10.29
C GLU A 51 3.65 -14.46 9.38
N ILE A 52 2.32 -14.40 9.23
CA ILE A 52 1.55 -15.40 8.49
C ILE A 52 1.51 -15.02 7.01
N MET A 53 2.10 -15.88 6.18
CA MET A 53 1.88 -15.87 4.74
C MET A 53 0.49 -16.47 4.47
N GLY A 54 -0.34 -15.78 3.69
CA GLY A 54 -1.66 -16.28 3.30
C GLY A 54 -1.56 -17.61 2.54
N SER A 55 -2.72 -18.23 2.25
CA SER A 55 -2.71 -19.50 1.49
C SER A 55 -2.00 -19.33 0.14
N ILE A 56 -1.00 -20.17 -0.12
CA ILE A 56 -0.22 -20.20 -1.35
C ILE A 56 -1.12 -20.33 -2.60
N LYS A 57 -2.32 -20.94 -2.45
CA LYS A 57 -3.30 -21.08 -3.53
C LYS A 57 -3.80 -19.77 -4.13
N HIS A 58 -3.68 -18.65 -3.40
CA HIS A 58 -4.07 -17.33 -3.86
C HIS A 58 -2.89 -16.47 -4.30
N ILE A 59 -1.67 -17.02 -4.29
CA ILE A 59 -0.45 -16.35 -4.73
C ILE A 59 -0.22 -16.72 -6.19
N SER A 60 -0.10 -15.70 -7.03
CA SER A 60 0.08 -15.83 -8.49
C SER A 60 1.34 -15.12 -8.99
N TRP A 61 2.29 -14.85 -8.09
CA TRP A 61 3.58 -14.25 -8.40
C TRP A 61 4.72 -15.15 -7.90
N GLU A 62 5.87 -15.06 -8.57
CA GLU A 62 7.11 -15.71 -8.17
C GLU A 62 8.29 -14.75 -8.40
N PRO A 63 9.38 -14.87 -7.62
CA PRO A 63 9.50 -15.70 -6.42
C PRO A 63 8.70 -15.13 -5.24
N ILE A 64 8.34 -16.01 -4.29
CA ILE A 64 7.65 -15.61 -3.07
C ILE A 64 8.68 -15.20 -2.01
N MET A 65 8.54 -14.00 -1.47
CA MET A 65 9.45 -13.41 -0.49
C MET A 65 8.76 -13.13 0.85
N VAL A 66 9.53 -13.22 1.94
CA VAL A 66 9.03 -12.96 3.30
C VAL A 66 8.39 -11.57 3.42
N ARG A 67 8.94 -10.58 2.71
CA ARG A 67 8.53 -9.17 2.77
C ARG A 67 7.42 -8.78 1.79
N ASP A 68 6.92 -9.73 0.99
CA ASP A 68 5.87 -9.50 0.00
C ASP A 68 4.62 -8.86 0.60
N ILE A 69 4.03 -7.94 -0.15
CA ILE A 69 2.73 -7.35 0.15
C ILE A 69 1.69 -8.48 0.16
N ARG A 70 0.90 -8.57 1.23
CA ARG A 70 0.01 -9.73 1.42
C ARG A 70 -1.32 -9.59 0.70
N TRP A 71 -1.81 -8.36 0.54
CA TRP A 71 -3.11 -8.13 -0.09
C TRP A 71 -3.27 -6.68 -0.55
N ASN A 72 -4.37 -6.46 -1.27
CA ASN A 72 -4.85 -5.12 -1.62
C ASN A 72 -5.00 -4.25 -0.36
N PHE A 73 -4.69 -2.95 -0.48
CA PHE A 73 -4.77 -1.95 0.59
C PHE A 73 -3.72 -2.06 1.70
N GLU A 74 -2.58 -2.70 1.46
CA GLU A 74 -1.40 -2.49 2.32
C GLU A 74 -0.85 -1.06 2.15
N LYS A 75 -0.28 -0.49 3.22
CA LYS A 75 -0.02 0.97 3.30
C LYS A 75 1.39 1.21 3.81
N PHE A 76 2.06 2.20 3.23
CA PHE A 76 3.38 2.66 3.63
C PHE A 76 3.35 4.16 3.90
N LEU A 77 4.02 4.60 4.96
CA LEU A 77 4.29 6.01 5.22
C LEU A 77 5.74 6.30 4.89
N VAL A 78 5.95 7.33 4.07
CA VAL A 78 7.28 7.85 3.72
C VAL A 78 7.37 9.27 4.28
N GLY A 79 8.49 9.57 4.93
CA GLY A 79 8.78 10.88 5.50
C GLY A 79 9.07 11.93 4.43
N PRO A 80 9.10 13.22 4.81
CA PRO A 80 9.44 14.31 3.90
C PRO A 80 10.88 14.26 3.36
N ASP A 81 11.75 13.49 4.02
CA ASP A 81 13.13 13.16 3.62
C ASP A 81 13.21 12.00 2.62
N GLY A 82 12.07 11.40 2.26
CA GLY A 82 12.00 10.23 1.37
C GLY A 82 12.28 8.89 2.07
N ILE A 83 12.42 8.88 3.40
CA ILE A 83 12.71 7.66 4.17
C ILE A 83 11.41 6.99 4.63
N PRO A 84 11.19 5.69 4.36
CA PRO A 84 10.02 4.97 4.87
C PRO A 84 10.03 4.85 6.39
N VAL A 85 8.85 5.06 7.00
CA VAL A 85 8.69 5.20 8.46
C VAL A 85 7.85 4.07 9.03
N MET A 86 6.73 3.76 8.39
CA MET A 86 5.74 2.80 8.89
C MET A 86 5.12 2.00 7.75
N ARG A 87 4.71 0.77 8.07
CA ARG A 87 4.00 -0.15 7.19
C ARG A 87 2.81 -0.73 7.94
N TRP A 88 1.61 -0.62 7.38
CA TRP A 88 0.39 -1.14 8.01
C TRP A 88 -0.20 -2.30 7.22
N PHE A 89 -0.71 -3.28 7.97
CA PHE A 89 -1.49 -4.38 7.41
C PHE A 89 -2.75 -3.87 6.69
N HIS A 90 -3.21 -4.62 5.69
CA HIS A 90 -4.33 -4.17 4.85
C HIS A 90 -5.62 -3.96 5.64
N ARG A 91 -5.87 -4.80 6.65
CA ARG A 91 -7.06 -4.71 7.53
C ARG A 91 -6.97 -3.63 8.60
N THR A 92 -5.83 -2.97 8.77
CA THR A 92 -5.73 -1.87 9.73
C THR A 92 -6.72 -0.77 9.35
N PRO A 93 -7.62 -0.35 10.26
CA PRO A 93 -8.59 0.70 9.99
C PRO A 93 -7.92 2.01 9.57
N VAL A 94 -8.52 2.71 8.61
CA VAL A 94 -8.00 4.02 8.13
C VAL A 94 -7.98 5.06 9.26
N SER A 95 -8.86 4.95 10.26
CA SER A 95 -8.84 5.79 11.46
C SER A 95 -7.59 5.60 12.33
N THR A 96 -7.09 4.37 12.44
CA THR A 96 -5.82 4.07 13.12
C THR A 96 -4.65 4.64 12.34
N VAL A 97 -4.61 4.40 11.02
CA VAL A 97 -3.57 4.95 10.14
C VAL A 97 -3.52 6.49 10.24
N LYS A 98 -4.68 7.15 10.24
CA LYS A 98 -4.77 8.61 10.43
C LYS A 98 -4.18 9.04 11.77
N THR A 99 -4.53 8.35 12.87
CA THR A 99 -4.02 8.66 14.20
C THR A 99 -2.50 8.52 14.27
N ASP A 100 -1.95 7.45 13.69
CA ASP A 100 -0.52 7.19 13.66
C ASP A 100 0.24 8.26 12.86
N ILE A 101 -0.28 8.65 11.68
CA ILE A 101 0.30 9.73 10.87
C ILE A 101 0.31 11.05 11.65
N LEU A 102 -0.80 11.39 12.32
CA LEU A 102 -0.87 12.61 13.13
C LEU A 102 0.12 12.57 14.32
N ALA A 103 0.31 11.41 14.94
CA ALA A 103 1.29 11.21 16.00
C ALA A 103 2.73 11.39 15.47
N TYR A 104 3.05 10.81 14.32
CA TYR A 104 4.35 11.00 13.66
C TYR A 104 4.60 12.47 13.33
N MET A 105 3.63 13.16 12.74
CA MET A 105 3.75 14.58 12.40
C MET A 105 3.95 15.50 13.62
N LYS A 106 3.40 15.15 14.79
CA LYS A 106 3.57 15.95 16.02
C LYS A 106 5.04 16.04 16.46
N GLN A 107 5.85 15.02 16.19
CA GLN A 107 7.27 14.99 16.58
C GLN A 107 8.08 16.12 15.93
N PHE A 108 7.65 16.61 14.76
CA PHE A 108 8.29 17.71 14.04
C PHE A 108 7.84 19.10 14.51
N LYS A 109 6.72 19.20 15.23
CA LYS A 109 6.21 20.48 15.77
C LYS A 109 6.82 20.86 17.11
N THR A 110 7.45 19.90 17.78
CA THR A 110 8.13 20.07 19.08
C THR A 110 9.62 20.41 18.94
N LYS A 111 10.07 20.78 17.74
CA LYS A 111 11.39 21.37 17.48
C LYS A 111 11.27 22.86 17.21
#